data_AF-A0A969LGM1-F1
#
_entry.id   AF-A0A969LGM1-F1
#
_cell.length_a   1.000
_cell.length_b   1.000
_cell.length_c   1.000
_cell.angle_alpha   90.00
_cell.angle_beta   90.00
_cell.angle_gamma   90.00
#
_symmetry.space_group_name_H-M   'P 1'
#
loop_
_entity.id
_entity.type
_entity.pdbx_description
1 polymer ?
#
loop_
_entity_poly.entity_id
_entity_poly.type
_entity_poly.pdbx_seq_one_letter_code
_entity_poly.pdbx_strand_id
1 'polypeptide(L)' 'MHLLIPAAGSGRRMGSDRNKLLLPLLERPLLAWTIAAAAAAQHTAW' A
#
# COMPACT_ATOMS: atom_id res chain seq x y z
N MET A 1 -5.77 -3.01 17.71
CA MET A 1 -4.56 -3.33 16.92
C MET A 1 -4.15 -2.08 16.18
N HIS A 2 -2.88 -1.68 16.23
CA HIS A 2 -2.35 -0.57 15.43
C HIS A 2 -1.44 -1.14 14.34
N LEU A 3 -1.51 -0.59 13.13
CA LEU A 3 -0.74 -1.03 11.97
C LEU A 3 0.06 0.14 11.42
N LEU A 4 1.35 -0.09 11.14
CA LEU A 4 2.22 0.87 10.47
C LEU A 4 2.42 0.44 9.02
N ILE A 5 1.98 1.28 8.07
CA ILE A 5 2.22 1.06 6.64
C ILE A 5 3.31 2.04 6.18
N PRO A 6 4.53 1.57 5.83
CA PRO A 6 5.55 2.45 5.30
C PRO A 6 5.16 2.93 3.89
N ALA A 7 4.76 4.20 3.81
CA ALA A 7 4.21 4.82 2.62
C ALA A 7 4.97 6.08 2.17
N ALA A 8 6.23 6.26 2.55
CA ALA A 8 6.99 7.49 2.24
C ALA A 8 7.84 7.41 0.95
N GLY A 9 7.99 6.22 0.34
CA GLY A 9 8.88 6.03 -0.80
C GLY A 9 8.39 6.71 -2.09
N SER A 10 9.30 7.31 -2.86
CA SER A 10 8.97 8.10 -4.06
C SER A 10 8.66 7.31 -5.34
N GLY A 11 8.71 5.97 -5.31
CA GLY A 11 8.33 5.15 -6.46
C GLY A 11 9.29 5.11 -7.66
N ARG A 12 10.48 5.73 -7.58
CA ARG A 12 11.43 5.84 -8.71
C ARG A 12 11.75 4.52 -9.44
N ARG A 13 11.96 3.42 -8.71
CA ARG A 13 12.25 2.10 -9.31
C ARG A 13 11.06 1.49 -10.08
N MET A 14 9.84 1.99 -9.85
CA MET A 14 8.63 1.61 -10.58
C MET A 14 8.42 2.50 -11.82
N GLY A 15 9.39 3.33 -12.22
CA GLY A 15 9.24 4.27 -13.34
C GLY A 15 8.27 5.42 -13.04
N SER A 16 7.97 5.67 -11.77
CA SER A 16 7.00 6.66 -11.31
C SER A 16 7.69 7.86 -10.66
N ASP A 17 7.12 9.05 -10.88
CA ASP A 17 7.48 10.31 -10.23
C ASP A 17 6.81 10.51 -8.86
N ARG A 18 5.82 9.66 -8.56
CA ARG A 18 5.04 9.66 -7.32
C ARG A 18 5.19 8.37 -6.55
N ASN A 19 4.76 8.43 -5.29
CA ASN A 19 4.72 7.29 -4.39
C ASN A 19 4.06 6.06 -5.04
N LYS A 20 4.78 4.92 -5.02
CA LYS A 20 4.32 3.67 -5.64
C LYS A 20 2.95 3.22 -5.15
N LEU A 21 2.58 3.53 -3.91
CA LEU A 21 1.32 3.09 -3.33
C LEU A 21 0.11 3.84 -3.91
N LEU A 22 0.34 4.95 -4.62
CA LEU A 22 -0.69 5.68 -5.35
C LEU A 22 -0.87 5.20 -6.79
N LEU A 23 -0.03 4.27 -7.27
CA LEU A 23 -0.18 3.71 -8.61
C LEU A 23 -1.43 2.83 -8.69
N PRO A 24 -2.18 2.88 -9.81
CA PRO A 24 -3.37 2.08 -9.98
C PRO A 24 -3.03 0.61 -10.21
N LEU A 25 -3.80 -0.26 -9.58
CA LEU A 25 -3.90 -1.69 -9.83
C LEU A 25 -5.40 -2.02 -9.86
N LEU A 26 -5.90 -2.49 -11.00
CA LEU A 26 -7.33 -2.75 -11.20
C LEU A 26 -8.18 -1.53 -10.82
N GLU A 27 -7.88 -0.38 -11.43
CA GLU A 27 -8.57 0.91 -11.22
C GLU A 27 -8.51 1.50 -9.78
N ARG A 28 -7.72 0.92 -8.87
CA ARG A 28 -7.61 1.39 -7.49
C ARG A 28 -6.14 1.55 -7.07
N PRO A 29 -5.78 2.54 -6.25
CA PRO A 29 -4.42 2.66 -5.73
C PRO A 29 -3.99 1.41 -4.97
N LEU A 30 -2.73 1.01 -5.11
CA LEU A 30 -2.12 -0.06 -4.30
C LEU A 30 -2.38 0.10 -2.80
N LEU A 31 -2.34 1.33 -2.27
CA LEU A 31 -2.64 1.63 -0.87
C LEU A 31 -4.07 1.21 -0.47
N ALA A 32 -5.05 1.38 -1.36
CA ALA A 32 -6.43 1.02 -1.09
C ALA A 32 -6.58 -0.49 -0.89
N TRP A 33 -5.85 -1.29 -1.68
CA TRP A 33 -5.79 -2.74 -1.51
C TRP A 33 -5.09 -3.13 -0.22
N THR A 34 -3.97 -2.47 0.14
CA THR A 34 -3.26 -2.75 1.39
C THR A 34 -4.12 -2.48 2.62
N ILE A 35 -4.83 -1.36 2.65
CA ILE A 35 -5.74 -1.01 3.77
C ILE A 35 -6.87 -2.03 3.87
N ALA A 36 -7.49 -2.40 2.74
CA ALA A 36 -8.57 -3.39 2.73
C ALA A 36 -8.12 -4.76 3.27
N ALA A 37 -6.96 -5.23 2.84
CA ALA A 37 -6.39 -6.49 3.32
C ALA A 37 -6.07 -6.44 4.82
N ALA A 38 -5.47 -5.34 5.28
CA ALA A 38 -5.16 -5.17 6.70
C ALA A 38 -6.40 -5.04 7.59
N ALA A 39 -7.45 -4.39 7.11
CA ALA A 39 -8.73 -4.29 7.82
C ALA A 39 -9.46 -5.64 7.92
N ALA A 40 -9.29 -6.51 6.92
CA ALA A 40 -9.87 -7.86 6.91
C ALA A 40 -9.03 -8.88 7.70
N ALA A 41 -7.77 -8.58 8.00
CA ALA A 41 -6.87 -9.50 8.70
C ALA A 41 -7.24 -9.62 10.18
N GLN A 42 -7.41 -10.86 10.66
CA GLN A 42 -7.67 -11.14 12.08
C GLN A 42 -6.39 -11.16 12.92
N HIS A 43 -5.24 -11.36 12.27
CA HIS A 43 -3.93 -11.47 12.91
C HIS A 43 -2.85 -11.07 11.91
N THR A 44 -1.76 -10.53 12.43
CA THR A 44 -0.54 -10.22 11.68
C THR A 44 0.59 -11.07 12.23
N ALA A 45 1.27 -11.81 11.37
CA ALA A 45 2.47 -12.56 11.72
C ALA A 45 3.71 -11.85 11.14
N TRP A 46 4.86 -12.05 11.81
CA TRP A 46 6.16 -11.53 11.38
C TRP A 46 6.98 -12.62 10.71
#